data_AF-A0A9W7DER3-F1
#
_entry.id   AF-A0A9W7DER3-F1
#
_cell.length_a   1.000
_cell.length_b   1.000
_cell.length_c   1.000
_cell.angle_alpha   90.00
_cell.angle_beta   90.00
_cell.angle_gamma   90.00
#
_symmetry.space_group_name_H-M   'P 1'
#
loop_
_entity.id
_entity.type
_entity.pdbx_description
1 polymer ?
#
loop_
_entity_poly.entity_id
_entity_poly.type
_entity_poly.pdbx_seq_one_letter_code
_entity_poly.pdbx_strand_id
1 'polypeptide(L)'
;MTKNEWYKTKGSFIHNLVFDEIMKNYRDSSCPSHKKFPFFTAKGDLMVSSERTRYRDNNLHDCLDKFVRAVKTCGEFKKDTDKETMEKWNERKKDQNDRRLNSKKMKKDKKQSRRKVSLDY
;
A
#
# COMPACT_ATOMS: atom_id res chain seq x y z
N MET A 1 -20.80 -20.04 -3.92
CA MET A 1 -21.34 -18.99 -3.02
C MET A 1 -22.32 -18.15 -3.81
N THR A 2 -23.60 -18.17 -3.42
CA THR A 2 -24.60 -17.26 -4.00
C THR A 2 -24.32 -15.83 -3.52
N LYS A 3 -24.64 -14.80 -4.31
CA LYS A 3 -24.43 -13.38 -3.90
C LYS A 3 -25.03 -13.07 -2.53
N ASN A 4 -26.13 -13.73 -2.15
CA ASN A 4 -26.79 -13.55 -0.86
C ASN A 4 -26.01 -14.15 0.33
N GLU A 5 -25.30 -15.26 0.15
CA GLU A 5 -24.44 -15.82 1.22
C GLU A 5 -23.22 -14.94 1.48
N TRP A 6 -22.67 -14.33 0.43
CA TRP A 6 -21.52 -13.43 0.50
C TRP A 6 -21.81 -12.19 1.37
N TYR A 7 -23.03 -11.66 1.32
CA TYR A 7 -23.42 -10.51 2.15
C TYR A 7 -23.92 -10.89 3.55
N LYS A 8 -24.22 -12.16 3.82
CA LYS A 8 -24.58 -12.63 5.17
C LYS A 8 -23.38 -12.63 6.12
N THR A 9 -22.17 -12.89 5.61
CA THR A 9 -20.95 -13.01 6.43
C THR A 9 -20.46 -11.69 7.01
N LYS A 10 -20.77 -10.55 6.36
CA LYS A 10 -20.35 -9.22 6.81
C LYS A 10 -21.29 -8.56 7.84
N GLY A 11 -22.42 -9.17 8.18
CA GLY A 11 -23.45 -8.55 9.03
C GLY A 11 -24.03 -7.23 8.49
N SER A 12 -24.76 -6.51 9.35
CA SER A 12 -25.39 -5.21 9.05
C SER A 12 -24.47 -4.00 9.22
N PHE A 13 -23.25 -4.19 9.72
CA PHE A 13 -22.38 -3.10 10.17
C PHE A 13 -21.52 -2.45 9.06
N ILE A 14 -21.40 -3.07 7.88
CA ILE A 14 -20.75 -2.47 6.69
C ILE A 14 -21.74 -2.38 5.53
N HIS A 15 -21.80 -1.22 4.87
CA HIS A 15 -22.58 -1.03 3.65
C HIS A 15 -22.04 -1.90 2.49
N ASN A 16 -22.93 -2.48 1.68
CA ASN A 16 -22.55 -3.46 0.64
C ASN A 16 -21.47 -2.91 -0.31
N LEU A 17 -21.63 -1.66 -0.77
CA LEU A 17 -20.67 -1.03 -1.69
C LEU A 17 -19.27 -0.88 -1.09
N VAL A 18 -19.19 -0.56 0.21
CA VAL A 18 -17.92 -0.37 0.92
C VAL A 18 -17.22 -1.73 1.07
N PHE A 19 -17.99 -2.76 1.41
CA PHE A 19 -17.47 -4.11 1.53
C PHE A 19 -16.94 -4.65 0.18
N ASP A 20 -17.68 -4.43 -0.90
CA ASP A 20 -17.28 -4.84 -2.24
C ASP A 20 -15.98 -4.14 -2.67
N GLU A 21 -15.81 -2.86 -2.35
CA GLU A 21 -14.58 -2.11 -2.64
C GLU A 21 -13.40 -2.62 -1.79
N ILE A 22 -13.62 -2.90 -0.50
CA ILE A 22 -12.58 -3.50 0.38
C ILE A 22 -12.10 -4.84 -0.20
N MET A 23 -13.04 -5.69 -0.64
CA MET A 23 -12.72 -7.01 -1.18
C MET A 23 -12.05 -6.93 -2.55
N LYS A 24 -12.45 -5.97 -3.38
CA LYS A 24 -11.77 -5.65 -4.64
C LYS A 24 -10.34 -5.21 -4.41
N ASN A 25 -10.11 -4.30 -3.45
CA ASN A 25 -8.79 -3.82 -3.07
C ASN A 25 -7.91 -4.90 -2.47
N TYR A 26 -8.49 -5.86 -1.74
CA TYR A 26 -7.78 -7.00 -1.18
C TYR A 26 -7.28 -7.96 -2.28
N ARG A 27 -8.11 -8.24 -3.29
CA ARG A 27 -7.77 -9.11 -4.43
C ARG A 27 -6.80 -8.45 -5.42
N ASP A 28 -6.81 -7.13 -5.51
CA ASP A 28 -5.94 -6.37 -6.41
C ASP A 28 -4.48 -6.39 -5.92
N SER A 29 -3.61 -7.04 -6.68
CA SER A 29 -2.17 -7.09 -6.38
C SER A 29 -1.50 -5.72 -6.50
N SER A 30 -2.01 -4.83 -7.37
CA SER A 30 -1.46 -3.49 -7.61
C SER A 30 -1.87 -2.46 -6.54
N CYS A 31 -2.85 -2.81 -5.71
CA CYS A 31 -3.39 -1.93 -4.69
C CYS A 31 -2.35 -1.63 -3.61
N PRO A 32 -2.17 -0.36 -3.20
CA PRO A 32 -1.19 0.01 -2.18
C PRO A 32 -1.56 -0.58 -0.81
N SER A 33 -0.55 -0.86 0.00
CA SER A 33 -0.71 -1.54 1.30
C SER A 33 -1.71 -0.87 2.25
N HIS A 34 -1.88 0.46 2.19
CA HIS A 34 -2.79 1.20 3.06
C HIS A 34 -4.27 1.08 2.67
N LYS A 35 -4.57 0.65 1.44
CA LYS A 35 -5.93 0.37 0.95
C LYS A 35 -6.32 -1.10 1.12
N LYS A 36 -5.33 -1.97 1.39
CA LYS A 36 -5.58 -3.37 1.72
C LYS A 36 -6.00 -3.47 3.17
N PHE A 37 -7.11 -4.16 3.41
CA PHE A 37 -7.64 -4.30 4.75
C PHE A 37 -6.71 -5.14 5.63
N PRO A 38 -6.17 -4.60 6.73
CA PRO A 38 -5.03 -5.19 7.43
C PRO A 38 -5.41 -6.32 8.40
N PHE A 39 -6.67 -6.42 8.80
CA PHE A 39 -7.10 -7.33 9.87
C PHE A 39 -7.64 -8.68 9.38
N PHE A 40 -7.44 -9.00 8.10
CA PHE A 40 -7.77 -10.33 7.57
C PHE A 40 -6.69 -11.33 7.95
N THR A 41 -7.13 -12.47 8.50
CA THR A 41 -6.29 -13.64 8.72
C THR A 41 -6.17 -14.46 7.43
N ALA A 42 -5.21 -15.39 7.39
CA ALA A 42 -5.04 -16.31 6.26
C ALA A 42 -6.28 -17.20 6.01
N LYS A 43 -7.09 -17.45 7.04
CA LYS A 43 -8.34 -18.22 6.94
C LYS A 43 -9.53 -17.39 6.45
N GLY A 44 -9.36 -16.07 6.33
CA GLY A 44 -10.43 -15.13 5.97
C GLY A 44 -11.21 -14.56 7.17
N ASP A 45 -10.86 -14.94 8.39
CA ASP A 45 -11.42 -14.36 9.62
C ASP A 45 -10.88 -12.96 9.89
N LEU A 46 -11.59 -12.18 10.71
CA LEU A 46 -11.23 -10.84 11.12
C LEU A 46 -10.65 -10.85 12.54
N MET A 47 -9.42 -10.37 12.71
CA MET A 47 -8.77 -10.28 14.02
C MET A 47 -8.22 -8.87 14.27
N VAL A 48 -8.81 -8.17 15.23
CA VAL A 48 -8.36 -6.84 15.69
C VAL A 48 -7.98 -6.93 17.16
N SER A 49 -6.75 -6.56 17.49
CA SER A 49 -6.24 -6.59 18.86
C SER A 49 -5.73 -5.22 19.32
N SER A 50 -5.79 -5.01 20.64
CA SER A 50 -5.22 -3.85 21.31
C SER A 50 -4.80 -4.20 22.73
N GLU A 51 -3.58 -3.80 23.09
CA GLU A 51 -2.98 -3.98 24.40
C GLU A 51 -2.51 -2.63 24.97
N ARG A 52 -3.14 -1.54 24.55
CA ARG A 52 -2.69 -0.17 24.87
C ARG A 52 -2.83 0.17 26.35
N THR A 53 -3.86 -0.35 27.02
CA THR A 53 -4.15 -0.06 28.42
C THR A 53 -4.35 -1.34 29.22
N ARG A 54 -4.31 -1.24 30.56
CA ARG A 54 -4.65 -2.36 31.46
C ARG A 54 -6.15 -2.65 31.51
N TYR A 55 -6.98 -1.70 31.10
CA TYR A 55 -8.44 -1.80 31.19
C TYR A 55 -9.00 -2.42 29.91
N ARG A 56 -9.80 -3.48 30.08
CA ARG A 56 -10.43 -4.20 28.97
C ARG A 56 -11.34 -3.30 28.12
N ASP A 57 -12.12 -2.43 28.75
CA ASP A 57 -13.09 -1.59 28.05
C ASP A 57 -12.43 -0.56 27.13
N ASN A 58 -11.35 0.05 27.60
CA ASN A 58 -10.54 0.97 26.79
C ASN A 58 -9.89 0.26 25.60
N ASN A 59 -9.41 -0.98 25.80
CA ASN A 59 -8.86 -1.78 24.71
C ASN A 59 -9.93 -2.20 23.71
N LEU A 60 -11.15 -2.50 24.16
CA LEU A 60 -12.29 -2.80 23.30
C LEU A 60 -12.65 -1.59 22.42
N HIS A 61 -12.74 -0.40 23.01
CA HIS A 61 -12.97 0.83 22.25
C HIS A 61 -11.86 1.10 21.23
N ASP A 62 -10.60 0.91 21.60
CA ASP A 62 -9.48 1.07 20.67
C ASP A 62 -9.53 0.06 19.50
N CYS A 63 -9.93 -1.19 19.75
CA CYS A 63 -10.16 -2.17 18.69
C CYS A 63 -11.27 -1.73 17.73
N LEU A 64 -12.40 -1.25 18.26
CA LEU A 64 -13.52 -0.76 17.45
C LEU A 64 -13.11 0.46 16.61
N ASP A 65 -12.37 1.39 17.20
CA ASP A 65 -11.86 2.58 16.50
C ASP A 65 -10.89 2.19 15.38
N LYS A 66 -9.96 1.27 15.64
CA LYS A 66 -9.04 0.71 14.62
C LYS A 66 -9.82 0.09 13.47
N PHE A 67 -10.84 -0.70 13.79
CA PHE A 67 -11.69 -1.34 12.79
C PHE A 67 -12.42 -0.31 11.93
N VAL A 68 -13.10 0.66 12.54
CA VAL A 68 -13.85 1.71 11.83
C VAL A 68 -12.91 2.54 10.94
N ARG A 69 -11.73 2.90 11.44
CA ARG A 69 -10.72 3.63 10.65
C ARG A 69 -10.27 2.82 9.44
N ALA A 70 -9.97 1.53 9.62
CA ALA A 70 -9.57 0.67 8.51
C ALA A 70 -10.68 0.50 7.47
N VAL A 71 -11.94 0.34 7.89
CA VAL A 71 -13.09 0.25 6.96
C VAL A 71 -13.23 1.55 6.16
N LYS A 72 -13.12 2.72 6.80
CA LYS A 72 -13.18 4.02 6.11
C LYS A 72 -12.06 4.16 5.09
N THR A 73 -10.81 3.91 5.49
CA THR A 73 -9.66 4.08 4.59
C THR A 73 -9.65 3.08 3.43
N CYS A 74 -9.96 1.81 3.70
CA CYS A 74 -9.91 0.74 2.68
C CYS A 74 -11.14 0.74 1.77
N GLY A 75 -12.29 1.21 2.26
CA GLY A 75 -13.53 1.30 1.51
C GLY A 75 -13.75 2.64 0.81
N GLU A 76 -12.87 3.62 1.02
CA GLU A 76 -12.83 4.84 0.19
C GLU A 76 -12.56 4.48 -1.27
N PHE A 77 -13.52 4.79 -2.13
CA PHE A 77 -13.43 4.64 -3.57
C PHE A 77 -12.19 5.35 -4.12
N LYS A 78 -11.49 4.69 -5.05
CA LYS A 78 -10.39 5.31 -5.79
C LYS A 78 -10.93 6.57 -6.49
N LYS A 79 -10.47 7.73 -6.03
CA LYS A 79 -10.68 8.99 -6.75
C LYS A 79 -9.79 8.99 -7.98
N ASP A 80 -10.26 9.62 -9.05
CA ASP A 80 -9.44 9.84 -10.22
C ASP A 80 -8.17 10.59 -9.81
N THR A 81 -7.02 10.12 -10.31
CA THR A 81 -5.74 10.73 -9.97
C THR A 81 -5.68 12.12 -10.60
N ASP A 82 -5.36 13.13 -9.80
CA ASP A 82 -5.24 14.50 -10.29
C ASP A 82 -4.09 14.62 -11.29
N LYS A 83 -4.26 15.50 -12.27
CA LYS A 83 -3.28 15.75 -13.34
C LYS A 83 -1.93 16.18 -12.77
N GLU A 84 -1.95 17.03 -11.75
CA GLU A 84 -0.74 17.50 -11.06
C GLU A 84 0.04 16.33 -10.43
N THR A 85 -0.68 15.34 -9.87
CA THR A 85 -0.05 14.16 -9.26
C THR A 85 0.62 13.28 -10.32
N MET A 86 -0.02 13.14 -11.48
CA MET A 86 0.52 12.38 -12.62
C MET A 86 1.80 13.03 -13.17
N GLU A 87 1.81 14.36 -13.29
CA GLU A 87 2.98 15.13 -13.71
C GLU A 87 4.16 14.95 -12.76
N LYS A 88 3.92 15.06 -11.44
CA LYS A 88 4.95 14.81 -10.41
C LYS A 88 5.54 13.40 -10.49
N TRP A 89 4.73 12.39 -10.83
CA TRP A 89 5.24 11.03 -11.03
C TRP A 89 6.15 10.92 -12.24
N ASN A 90 5.79 11.57 -13.35
CA ASN A 90 6.61 11.61 -14.56
C ASN A 90 7.94 12.34 -14.32
N GLU A 91 7.92 13.46 -13.61
CA GLU A 91 9.12 14.20 -13.23
C GLU A 91 10.07 13.33 -12.39
N ARG A 92 9.56 12.68 -11.35
CA ARG A 92 10.35 11.76 -10.51
C ARG A 92 10.96 10.61 -11.31
N LYS A 93 10.21 10.08 -12.29
CA LYS A 93 10.70 9.01 -13.17
C LYS A 93 11.85 9.49 -14.07
N LYS A 94 11.75 10.71 -14.59
CA LYS A 94 12.81 11.36 -15.38
C LYS A 94 14.06 11.57 -14.54
N ASP A 95 13.92 12.17 -13.37
CA ASP A 95 15.02 12.40 -12.43
C ASP A 95 15.74 11.11 -12.03
N GLN A 96 14.99 10.04 -11.76
CA GLN A 96 15.57 8.75 -11.43
C GLN A 96 16.38 8.17 -12.59
N ASN A 97 15.90 8.34 -13.83
CA ASN A 97 16.61 7.89 -15.02
C ASN A 97 17.89 8.70 -15.25
N ASP A 98 17.85 10.01 -15.06
CA ASP A 98 19.01 10.90 -15.23
C ASP A 98 20.09 10.60 -14.19
N ARG A 99 19.70 10.38 -12.92
CA ARG A 99 20.61 9.91 -11.86
C ARG A 99 21.24 8.58 -12.19
N ARG A 100 20.47 7.64 -12.76
CA ARG A 100 20.97 6.33 -13.19
C ARG A 100 21.98 6.47 -14.34
N LEU A 101 21.70 7.29 -15.35
CA LEU A 101 22.59 7.53 -16.49
C LEU A 101 23.89 8.21 -16.05
N ASN A 102 23.81 9.25 -15.22
CA ASN A 102 24.99 9.92 -14.67
C ASN A 102 25.86 8.97 -13.85
N SER A 103 25.24 8.18 -12.97
CA SER A 103 25.96 7.14 -12.20
C SER A 103 26.62 6.11 -13.11
N LYS A 104 25.95 5.70 -14.20
CA LYS A 104 26.51 4.76 -15.18
C LYS A 104 27.70 5.36 -15.92
N LYS A 105 27.60 6.64 -16.33
CA LYS A 105 28.68 7.40 -16.98
C LYS A 105 29.89 7.54 -16.07
N MET A 106 29.72 8.03 -14.84
CA MET A 106 30.81 8.15 -13.86
C MET A 106 31.53 6.82 -13.60
N LYS A 107 30.79 5.72 -13.47
CA LYS A 107 31.37 4.38 -13.30
C LYS A 107 32.17 3.93 -14.54
N LYS A 108 31.71 4.25 -15.75
CA LYS A 108 32.42 3.96 -17.00
C LYS A 108 33.72 4.77 -17.08
N ASP A 109 33.65 6.08 -16.85
CA ASP A 109 34.78 6.99 -16.95
C ASP A 109 35.87 6.61 -15.93
N LYS A 110 35.48 6.31 -14.68
CA LYS A 110 36.39 5.81 -13.64
C LYS A 110 37.12 4.52 -14.07
N LYS A 111 36.45 3.60 -14.77
CA LYS A 111 37.09 2.38 -15.30
C LYS A 111 38.05 2.68 -16.46
N GLN A 112 37.70 3.61 -17.34
CA GLN A 112 38.57 4.01 -18.45
C GLN A 112 39.82 4.72 -17.96
N SER A 113 39.72 5.63 -16.98
CA SER A 113 40.88 6.31 -16.40
C SER A 113 41.89 5.33 -15.80
N ARG A 114 41.43 4.26 -15.14
CA ARG A 114 42.32 3.20 -14.61
C ARG A 114 43.13 2.49 -15.69
N ARG A 115 42.61 2.36 -16.90
CA ARG A 115 43.31 1.71 -18.02
C ARG A 115 44.35 2.61 -18.68
N LYS A 116 44.23 3.93 -18.50
CA LYS A 116 45.15 4.92 -19.09
C LYS A 116 46.39 5.20 -18.24
N VAL A 117 46.39 4.80 -16.98
CA VAL A 117 47.59 4.86 -16.13
C VAL A 117 48.40 3.58 -16.37
N SER A 118 49.21 3.56 -17.42
CA SER A 118 50.34 2.63 -17.51
C SER A 118 51.51 3.27 -16.76
N LEU A 119 51.93 2.66 -15.66
CA LEU A 119 53.23 2.92 -15.07
C LEU A 119 54.24 2.17 -15.94
N ASP A 120 54.90 2.89 -16.86
CA ASP A 120 56.15 2.40 -17.47
C ASP A 120 57.20 2.39 -16.36
N TYR A 121 57.67 1.20 -16.01
CA TYR A 121 58.82 0.95 -15.14
C TYR A 121 59.99 0.45 -15.99
#